data_AF-A0A0B7A0W0-F1
#
_entry.id   AF-A0A0B7A0W0-F1
#
_cell.length_a   1.000
_cell.length_b   1.000
_cell.length_c   1.000
_cell.angle_alpha   90.00
_cell.angle_beta   90.00
_cell.angle_gamma   90.00
#
_symmetry.space_group_name_H-M   'P 1'
#
loop_
_entity.id
_entity.type
_entity.pdbx_description
1 polymer ?
#
loop_
_entity_poly.entity_id
_entity_poly.type
_entity_poly.pdbx_seq_one_letter_code
_entity_poly.pdbx_strand_id
1 'polypeptide(L)'
;MIRKLVELTCVLMLTSLVLPVVTLLPVGVDGIAVGLVTHDTNPPTVIALTKDADAFIKKIKKIEYRQNTVQLAVNLYTTLRNVPVADTVNTIFVLLTDNTDSKLVKGAINMSGTVKKSGVHIITVGVTNKVNEDELRKVASNSDESVFVKTFSDLRSYVNPIADLICKVAEAELLENVTNR
;
A
#
# COMPACT_ATOMS: atom_id res chain seq x y z
N MET A 1 -9.76 -19.68 -16.25
CA MET A 1 -8.48 -19.06 -16.64
C MET A 1 -8.21 -17.77 -15.84
N ILE A 2 -9.17 -16.85 -15.73
CA ILE A 2 -9.04 -15.56 -15.02
C ILE A 2 -8.68 -15.71 -13.52
N ARG A 3 -9.28 -16.65 -12.80
CA ARG A 3 -9.00 -16.89 -11.37
C ARG A 3 -7.53 -17.19 -11.06
N LYS A 4 -6.90 -18.08 -11.85
CA LYS A 4 -5.48 -18.42 -11.71
C LYS A 4 -4.57 -17.23 -12.03
N LEU A 5 -4.99 -16.35 -12.94
CA LEU A 5 -4.21 -15.17 -13.32
C LEU A 5 -4.19 -14.13 -12.19
N VAL A 6 -5.34 -13.84 -11.56
CA VAL A 6 -5.43 -12.89 -10.43
C VAL A 6 -4.70 -13.42 -9.18
N GLU A 7 -4.84 -14.71 -8.91
CA GLU A 7 -4.05 -15.36 -7.85
C GLU A 7 -2.54 -15.20 -8.11
N LEU A 8 -2.09 -15.40 -9.35
CA LEU A 8 -0.69 -15.26 -9.71
C LEU A 8 -0.19 -13.80 -9.62
N THR A 9 -0.97 -12.80 -10.06
CA THR A 9 -0.55 -11.40 -10.00
C THR A 9 -0.44 -10.89 -8.56
N CYS A 10 -1.40 -11.27 -7.71
CA CYS A 10 -1.39 -10.85 -6.31
C CYS A 10 -0.25 -11.52 -5.53
N VAL A 11 0.01 -12.82 -5.76
CA VAL A 11 1.20 -13.52 -5.23
C VAL A 11 2.46 -12.77 -5.64
N LEU A 12 2.61 -12.42 -6.93
CA LEU A 12 3.79 -11.74 -7.43
C LEU A 12 4.01 -10.38 -6.77
N MET A 13 2.95 -9.59 -6.56
CA MET A 13 3.02 -8.32 -5.86
C MET A 13 3.46 -8.48 -4.39
N LEU A 14 2.90 -9.45 -3.65
CA LEU A 14 3.31 -9.65 -2.26
C LEU A 14 4.73 -10.21 -2.16
N THR A 15 5.08 -11.23 -2.94
CA THR A 15 6.37 -11.91 -2.79
C THR A 15 7.54 -11.18 -3.44
N SER A 16 7.30 -10.46 -4.53
CA SER A 16 8.36 -9.82 -5.33
C SER A 16 8.51 -8.34 -5.05
N LEU A 17 7.58 -7.74 -4.30
CA LEU A 17 7.64 -6.33 -3.93
C LEU A 17 7.43 -6.12 -2.43
N VAL A 18 6.25 -6.44 -1.89
CA VAL A 18 5.91 -6.11 -0.48
C VAL A 18 6.89 -6.74 0.51
N LEU A 19 7.16 -8.05 0.38
CA LEU A 19 8.10 -8.74 1.26
C LEU A 19 9.52 -8.14 1.19
N PRO A 20 10.16 -8.00 0.01
CA PRO A 20 11.46 -7.33 -0.10
C PRO A 20 11.49 -5.90 0.43
N VAL A 21 10.46 -5.08 0.16
CA VAL A 21 10.40 -3.70 0.67
C VAL A 21 10.39 -3.71 2.19
N VAL A 22 9.53 -4.52 2.81
CA VAL A 22 9.44 -4.61 4.28
C VAL A 22 10.75 -5.06 4.91
N THR A 23 11.53 -5.93 4.25
CA THR A 23 12.85 -6.34 4.74
C THR A 23 13.90 -5.22 4.70
N LEU A 24 13.68 -4.15 3.95
CA LEU A 24 14.55 -2.97 3.92
C LEU A 24 14.13 -1.88 4.91
N LEU A 25 12.91 -1.94 5.42
CA LEU A 25 12.40 -0.94 6.35
C LEU A 25 12.79 -1.27 7.81
N PRO A 26 13.00 -0.26 8.66
CA PRO A 26 13.35 -0.45 10.07
C PRO A 26 12.12 -0.84 10.90
N VAL A 27 11.52 -2.00 10.66
CA VAL A 27 10.37 -2.50 11.42
C VAL A 27 10.83 -2.97 12.79
N GLY A 28 10.35 -2.35 13.86
CA GLY A 28 10.83 -2.66 15.22
C GLY A 28 10.33 -1.70 16.30
N VAL A 29 10.66 -2.00 17.55
CA VAL A 29 10.29 -1.20 18.74
C VAL A 29 10.64 0.27 18.60
N ASP A 30 11.83 0.55 18.08
CA ASP A 30 12.39 1.90 17.88
C ASP A 30 12.22 2.44 16.45
N GLY A 31 11.51 1.69 15.61
CA GLY A 31 11.30 2.04 14.22
C GLY A 31 9.82 2.09 13.87
N ILE A 32 9.48 1.57 12.71
CA ILE A 32 8.11 1.63 12.19
C ILE A 32 7.29 0.38 12.56
N ALA A 33 5.98 0.53 12.52
CA ALA A 33 5.06 -0.60 12.46
C ALA A 33 4.55 -0.78 11.03
N VAL A 34 4.32 -2.01 10.61
CA VAL A 34 3.80 -2.34 9.28
C VAL A 34 2.50 -3.14 9.37
N GLY A 35 1.63 -2.92 8.39
CA GLY A 35 0.32 -3.56 8.25
C GLY A 35 0.04 -3.88 6.79
N LEU A 36 -0.96 -4.72 6.54
CA LEU A 36 -1.39 -5.05 5.19
C LEU A 36 -2.91 -5.18 5.15
N VAL A 37 -3.52 -4.60 4.12
CA VAL A 37 -4.88 -4.93 3.73
C VAL A 37 -4.94 -5.33 2.28
N THR A 38 -5.54 -6.48 1.99
CA THR A 38 -5.74 -6.97 0.62
C THR A 38 -7.17 -6.72 0.16
N HIS A 39 -7.34 -6.48 -1.14
CA HIS A 39 -8.67 -6.23 -1.73
C HIS A 39 -9.24 -7.42 -2.50
N ASP A 40 -8.37 -8.34 -2.96
CA ASP A 40 -8.76 -9.48 -3.80
C ASP A 40 -9.33 -10.67 -3.01
N THR A 41 -9.51 -10.54 -1.70
CA THR A 41 -10.04 -11.60 -0.83
C THR A 41 -11.39 -11.21 -0.23
N ASN A 42 -12.28 -12.19 -0.02
CA ASN A 42 -13.51 -12.01 0.75
C ASN A 42 -13.58 -13.04 1.89
N PRO A 43 -13.51 -12.62 3.17
CA PRO A 43 -13.29 -11.23 3.60
C PRO A 43 -11.89 -10.69 3.21
N PRO A 44 -11.69 -9.37 3.17
CA PRO A 44 -10.38 -8.75 3.03
C PRO A 44 -9.40 -9.32 4.07
N THR A 45 -8.18 -9.66 3.66
CA THR A 45 -7.15 -10.04 4.63
C THR A 45 -6.65 -8.76 5.26
N VAL A 46 -6.78 -8.67 6.59
CA VAL A 46 -6.26 -7.56 7.39
C VAL A 46 -5.18 -8.10 8.31
N ILE A 47 -3.96 -7.64 8.11
CA ILE A 47 -2.86 -7.79 9.06
C ILE A 47 -2.73 -6.46 9.78
N ALA A 48 -3.12 -6.45 11.06
CA ALA A 48 -2.96 -5.29 11.93
C ALA A 48 -1.50 -4.82 12.00
N LEU A 49 -1.32 -3.52 12.28
CA LEU A 49 0.00 -2.93 12.48
C LEU A 49 0.80 -3.73 13.52
N THR A 50 2.05 -4.03 13.19
CA THR A 50 2.95 -4.73 14.09
C THR A 50 4.38 -4.23 13.92
N LYS A 51 5.12 -4.25 15.03
CA LYS A 51 6.56 -3.98 15.09
C LYS A 51 7.39 -5.27 14.97
N ASP A 52 6.74 -6.41 14.75
CA ASP A 52 7.38 -7.72 14.55
C ASP A 52 7.40 -8.06 13.06
N ALA A 53 8.55 -7.80 12.43
CA ALA A 53 8.76 -8.05 11.00
C ALA A 53 8.58 -9.53 10.63
N ASP A 54 9.08 -10.44 11.46
CA ASP A 54 9.04 -11.88 11.19
C ASP A 54 7.60 -12.40 11.26
N ALA A 55 6.84 -11.97 12.28
CA ALA A 55 5.42 -12.31 12.38
C ALA A 55 4.62 -11.75 11.21
N PHE A 56 4.94 -10.52 10.77
CA PHE A 56 4.31 -9.89 9.60
C PHE A 56 4.59 -10.69 8.31
N ILE A 57 5.86 -10.98 8.03
CA ILE A 57 6.31 -11.76 6.86
C ILE A 57 5.67 -13.16 6.87
N LYS A 58 5.62 -13.80 8.04
CA LYS A 58 5.00 -15.14 8.21
C LYS A 58 3.50 -15.11 7.92
N LYS A 59 2.79 -14.02 8.28
CA LYS A 59 1.37 -13.86 7.95
C LYS A 59 1.17 -13.64 6.44
N ILE A 60 1.99 -12.81 5.80
CA ILE A 60 1.93 -12.60 4.34
C ILE A 60 2.13 -13.91 3.57
N LYS A 61 3.12 -14.72 3.94
CA LYS A 61 3.40 -16.01 3.29
C LYS A 61 2.25 -17.02 3.40
N LYS A 62 1.30 -16.80 4.31
CA LYS A 62 0.12 -17.67 4.52
C LYS A 62 -1.15 -17.16 3.86
N ILE A 63 -1.12 -16.01 3.17
CA ILE A 63 -2.29 -15.47 2.51
C ILE A 63 -2.69 -16.38 1.36
N GLU A 64 -3.86 -16.99 1.46
CA GLU A 64 -4.50 -17.72 0.37
C GLU A 64 -5.35 -16.78 -0.46
N TYR A 65 -5.09 -16.70 -1.76
CA TYR A 65 -5.87 -15.84 -2.65
C TYR A 65 -7.19 -16.51 -3.02
N ARG A 66 -8.28 -15.87 -2.60
CA ARG A 66 -9.64 -16.31 -2.89
C ARG A 66 -10.40 -15.18 -3.57
N GLN A 67 -10.46 -15.25 -4.89
CA GLN A 67 -11.17 -14.27 -5.71
C GLN A 67 -12.62 -14.11 -5.25
N ASN A 68 -13.07 -12.85 -5.09
CA ASN A 68 -14.46 -12.45 -5.13
C ASN A 68 -14.55 -10.96 -5.51
N THR A 69 -15.53 -10.58 -6.33
CA THR A 69 -15.79 -9.19 -6.73
C THR A 69 -16.40 -8.42 -5.56
N VAL A 70 -15.59 -7.67 -4.81
CA VAL A 70 -16.09 -6.74 -3.77
C VAL A 70 -15.38 -5.39 -3.85
N GLN A 71 -16.19 -4.35 -3.62
CA GLN A 71 -15.95 -2.93 -3.84
C GLN A 71 -14.92 -2.33 -2.84
N LEU A 72 -13.66 -2.14 -3.27
CA LEU A 72 -12.52 -1.59 -2.51
C LEU A 72 -12.72 -0.16 -1.96
N ALA A 73 -13.74 0.58 -2.43
CA ALA A 73 -14.08 1.88 -1.84
C ALA A 73 -14.49 1.78 -0.35
N VAL A 74 -14.96 0.62 0.11
CA VAL A 74 -15.23 0.39 1.54
C VAL A 74 -13.92 0.15 2.30
N ASN A 75 -12.90 -0.42 1.66
CA ASN A 75 -11.71 -0.95 2.33
C ASN A 75 -10.65 0.09 2.65
N LEU A 76 -10.42 1.14 1.84
CA LEU A 76 -9.49 2.21 2.25
C LEU A 76 -10.01 2.92 3.51
N TYR A 77 -11.32 3.20 3.58
CA TYR A 77 -11.96 3.82 4.74
C TYR A 77 -12.04 2.87 5.95
N THR A 78 -12.41 1.60 5.78
CA THR A 78 -12.46 0.64 6.91
C THR A 78 -11.07 0.22 7.39
N THR A 79 -10.07 0.14 6.50
CA THR A 79 -8.66 -0.10 6.88
C THR A 79 -8.18 1.00 7.80
N LEU A 80 -8.42 2.27 7.44
CA LEU A 80 -7.99 3.41 8.24
C LEU A 80 -8.77 3.55 9.55
N ARG A 81 -10.03 3.09 9.61
CA ARG A 81 -10.80 3.01 10.86
C ARG A 81 -10.36 1.88 11.80
N ASN A 82 -9.80 0.80 11.26
CA ASN A 82 -9.40 -0.39 12.02
C ASN A 82 -7.89 -0.43 12.32
N VAL A 83 -7.10 0.41 11.63
CA VAL A 83 -5.75 0.76 12.05
C VAL A 83 -5.93 1.80 13.16
N PRO A 84 -5.49 1.53 14.41
CA PRO A 84 -5.44 2.55 15.44
C PRO A 84 -4.35 3.55 15.02
N VAL A 85 -4.72 4.53 14.21
CA VAL A 85 -3.90 5.71 13.97
C VAL A 85 -3.99 6.49 15.26
N ALA A 86 -3.01 6.33 16.14
CA ALA A 86 -2.86 7.27 17.25
C ALA A 86 -2.68 8.67 16.65
N ASP A 87 -3.34 9.67 17.23
CA ASP A 87 -3.36 11.08 16.75
C ASP A 87 -1.96 11.72 16.59
N THR A 88 -0.88 10.99 16.91
CA THR A 88 0.51 11.44 16.94
C THR A 88 1.45 10.63 16.03
N VAL A 89 0.96 9.69 15.20
CA VAL A 89 1.82 8.83 14.38
C VAL A 89 1.62 9.12 12.89
N ASN A 90 2.69 9.59 12.25
CA ASN A 90 2.77 9.75 10.80
C ASN A 90 2.45 8.42 10.11
N THR A 91 1.37 8.40 9.34
CA THR A 91 0.89 7.18 8.68
C THR A 91 1.10 7.30 7.19
N ILE A 92 1.95 6.43 6.64
CA ILE A 92 2.15 6.31 5.20
C ILE A 92 1.34 5.12 4.68
N PHE A 93 0.45 5.38 3.73
CA PHE A 93 -0.31 4.36 3.03
C PHE A 93 0.23 4.16 1.61
N VAL A 94 0.76 2.96 1.34
CA VAL A 94 1.22 2.58 -0.01
C VAL A 94 0.11 1.83 -0.73
N LEU A 95 -0.53 2.47 -1.72
CA LEU A 95 -1.54 1.84 -2.58
C LEU A 95 -0.84 1.10 -3.72
N LEU A 96 -0.93 -0.24 -3.72
CA LEU A 96 -0.39 -1.10 -4.78
C LEU A 96 -1.54 -1.68 -5.63
N THR A 97 -1.49 -1.48 -6.95
CA THR A 97 -2.49 -2.04 -7.88
C THR A 97 -1.87 -2.40 -9.23
N ASP A 98 -2.40 -3.42 -9.90
CA ASP A 98 -1.99 -3.84 -11.24
C ASP A 98 -2.95 -3.41 -12.37
N ASN A 99 -4.03 -2.70 -12.03
CA ASN A 99 -5.00 -2.17 -12.97
C ASN A 99 -5.74 -0.94 -12.40
N THR A 100 -6.32 -0.11 -13.26
CA THR A 100 -7.21 0.99 -12.85
C THR A 100 -8.62 0.91 -13.45
N ASP A 101 -8.90 -0.08 -14.30
CA ASP A 101 -10.21 -0.31 -14.91
C ASP A 101 -11.33 -0.60 -13.90
N SER A 102 -10.96 -0.84 -12.66
CA SER A 102 -11.87 -1.20 -11.61
C SER A 102 -12.53 0.06 -11.01
N LYS A 103 -13.82 -0.04 -10.64
CA LYS A 103 -14.55 1.00 -9.86
C LYS A 103 -13.81 1.44 -8.57
N LEU A 104 -12.74 0.73 -8.22
CA LEU A 104 -11.90 0.90 -7.05
C LEU A 104 -11.09 2.19 -7.12
N VAL A 105 -10.46 2.49 -8.26
CA VAL A 105 -9.63 3.70 -8.38
C VAL A 105 -10.48 4.95 -8.33
N LYS A 106 -11.67 4.93 -8.92
CA LYS A 106 -12.67 6.01 -8.76
C LYS A 106 -13.10 6.20 -7.30
N GLY A 107 -13.29 5.11 -6.56
CA GLY A 107 -13.57 5.18 -5.11
C GLY A 107 -12.39 5.71 -4.30
N ALA A 108 -11.17 5.28 -4.62
CA ALA A 108 -9.94 5.77 -4.00
C ALA A 108 -9.72 7.26 -4.26
N ILE A 109 -9.95 7.75 -5.49
CA ILE A 109 -9.89 9.19 -5.83
C ILE A 109 -10.88 9.98 -4.97
N ASN A 110 -12.12 9.52 -4.86
CA ASN A 110 -13.14 10.24 -4.08
C ASN A 110 -12.81 10.30 -2.57
N MET A 111 -12.18 9.25 -2.03
CA MET A 111 -11.85 9.19 -0.60
C MET A 111 -10.46 9.71 -0.25
N SER A 112 -9.52 9.75 -1.21
CA SER A 112 -8.13 10.12 -0.94
C SER A 112 -8.04 11.49 -0.29
N GLY A 113 -8.89 12.44 -0.69
CA GLY A 113 -8.96 13.76 -0.05
C GLY A 113 -9.30 13.71 1.44
N THR A 114 -10.24 12.84 1.85
CA THR A 114 -10.58 12.65 3.27
C THR A 114 -9.45 11.97 4.04
N VAL A 115 -8.81 10.97 3.43
CA VAL A 115 -7.67 10.24 4.01
C VAL A 115 -6.46 11.15 4.21
N LYS A 116 -6.12 11.96 3.21
CA LYS A 116 -5.03 12.95 3.31
C LYS A 116 -5.31 13.96 4.43
N LYS A 117 -6.54 14.45 4.52
CA LYS A 117 -6.97 15.38 5.59
C LYS A 117 -6.92 14.78 6.99
N SER A 118 -6.92 13.45 7.13
CA SER A 118 -6.75 12.78 8.42
C SER A 118 -5.27 12.53 8.78
N GLY A 119 -4.31 13.16 8.08
CA GLY A 119 -2.88 13.02 8.35
C GLY A 119 -2.25 11.73 7.80
N VAL A 120 -2.90 11.10 6.82
CA VAL A 120 -2.36 9.91 6.16
C VAL A 120 -1.74 10.32 4.83
N HIS A 121 -0.44 10.05 4.67
CA HIS A 121 0.27 10.30 3.44
C HIS A 121 0.14 9.12 2.47
N ILE A 122 -0.21 9.36 1.22
CA ILE A 122 -0.48 8.29 0.24
C ILE A 122 0.60 8.26 -0.83
N ILE A 123 1.31 7.13 -0.93
CA ILE A 123 2.18 6.77 -2.06
C ILE A 123 1.40 5.81 -2.96
N THR A 124 1.54 5.90 -4.28
CA THR A 124 0.93 4.93 -5.20
C THR A 124 1.95 4.14 -5.99
N VAL A 125 1.67 2.85 -6.20
CA VAL A 125 2.48 1.95 -7.01
C VAL A 125 1.55 1.24 -7.99
N GLY A 126 1.66 1.61 -9.26
CA GLY A 126 0.95 0.98 -10.38
C GLY A 126 1.83 -0.06 -11.06
N VAL A 127 1.29 -1.26 -11.29
CA VAL A 127 1.99 -2.35 -11.98
C VAL A 127 1.25 -2.68 -13.27
N THR A 128 1.98 -2.98 -14.34
CA THR A 128 1.47 -3.18 -15.70
C THR A 128 1.05 -1.91 -16.44
N ASN A 129 0.91 -2.01 -17.76
CA ASN A 129 0.39 -0.95 -18.61
C ASN A 129 -1.14 -0.80 -18.56
N LYS A 130 -1.83 -1.56 -17.70
CA LYS A 130 -3.29 -1.46 -17.49
C LYS A 130 -3.67 -0.44 -16.43
N VAL A 131 -2.68 0.23 -15.84
CA VAL A 131 -2.92 1.31 -14.90
C VAL A 131 -3.00 2.65 -15.63
N ASN A 132 -3.97 3.47 -15.22
CA ASN A 132 -4.09 4.86 -15.57
C ASN A 132 -3.22 5.68 -14.59
N GLU A 133 -2.08 6.15 -15.07
CA GLU A 133 -1.14 6.92 -14.25
C GLU A 133 -1.76 8.22 -13.72
N ASP A 134 -2.57 8.91 -14.53
CA ASP A 134 -3.21 10.17 -14.12
C ASP A 134 -4.20 9.97 -12.98
N GLU A 135 -4.91 8.84 -12.97
CA GLU A 135 -5.81 8.49 -11.87
C GLU A 135 -5.05 8.19 -10.58
N LEU A 136 -3.94 7.43 -10.66
CA LEU A 136 -3.13 7.10 -9.48
C LEU A 136 -2.41 8.34 -8.93
N ARG A 137 -1.92 9.25 -9.78
CA ARG A 137 -1.34 10.54 -9.36
C ARG A 137 -2.34 11.41 -8.59
N LYS A 138 -3.63 11.35 -8.91
CA LYS A 138 -4.69 12.04 -8.14
C LYS A 138 -4.92 11.42 -6.77
N VAL A 139 -4.67 10.11 -6.63
CA VAL A 139 -4.79 9.41 -5.35
C VAL A 139 -3.59 9.71 -4.44
N ALA A 140 -2.38 9.77 -4.98
CA ALA A 140 -1.16 10.08 -4.22
C ALA A 140 -1.22 11.45 -3.52
N SER A 141 -0.61 11.59 -2.35
CA SER A 141 -0.49 12.86 -1.62
C SER A 141 0.26 13.90 -2.44
N ASN A 142 1.38 13.50 -3.03
CA ASN A 142 2.08 14.23 -4.07
C ASN A 142 2.10 13.40 -5.36
N SER A 143 1.81 14.03 -6.50
CA SER A 143 1.80 13.36 -7.81
C SER A 143 3.15 12.73 -8.19
N ASP A 144 4.26 13.23 -7.63
CA ASP A 144 5.61 12.73 -7.88
C ASP A 144 5.94 11.46 -7.06
N GLU A 145 5.09 11.12 -6.08
CA GLU A 145 5.21 9.92 -5.24
C GLU A 145 4.36 8.76 -5.79
N SER A 146 4.30 8.70 -7.12
CA SER A 146 3.63 7.63 -7.86
C SER A 146 4.68 6.85 -8.66
N VAL A 147 4.78 5.55 -8.39
CA VAL A 147 5.74 4.65 -9.04
C VAL A 147 5.01 3.76 -10.03
N PHE A 148 5.51 3.71 -11.26
CA PHE A 148 4.90 2.91 -12.33
C PHE A 148 5.87 1.85 -12.84
N VAL A 149 5.45 0.59 -12.72
CA VAL A 149 6.21 -0.60 -13.10
C VAL A 149 5.53 -1.24 -14.30
N LYS A 150 6.25 -1.43 -15.41
CA LYS A 150 5.62 -1.90 -16.67
C LYS A 150 5.22 -3.37 -16.65
N THR A 151 5.92 -4.21 -15.90
CA THR A 151 5.64 -5.66 -15.84
C THR A 151 5.93 -6.24 -14.45
N PHE A 152 5.34 -7.39 -14.13
CA PHE A 152 5.64 -8.07 -12.86
C PHE A 152 7.11 -8.52 -12.74
N SER A 153 7.78 -8.80 -13.86
CA SER A 153 9.21 -9.14 -13.87
C SER A 153 10.10 -7.99 -13.41
N ASP A 154 9.65 -6.75 -13.59
CA ASP A 154 10.43 -5.56 -13.22
C ASP A 154 10.33 -5.23 -11.74
N LEU A 155 9.35 -5.79 -11.00
CA LEU A 155 9.05 -5.44 -9.60
C LEU A 155 10.28 -5.41 -8.68
N ARG A 156 11.20 -6.37 -8.85
CA ARG A 156 12.41 -6.46 -8.02
C ARG A 156 13.31 -5.24 -8.17
N SER A 157 13.40 -4.67 -9.38
CA SER A 157 14.20 -3.47 -9.65
C SER A 157 13.62 -2.21 -8.99
N TYR A 158 12.37 -2.26 -8.54
CA TYR A 158 11.68 -1.16 -7.87
C TYR A 158 11.62 -1.31 -6.35
N VAL A 159 12.16 -2.40 -5.78
CA VAL A 159 12.20 -2.62 -4.33
C VAL A 159 12.95 -1.50 -3.61
N ASN A 160 14.19 -1.22 -4.01
CA ASN A 160 14.98 -0.13 -3.40
C ASN A 160 14.33 1.25 -3.67
N PRO A 161 13.97 1.62 -4.92
CA PRO A 161 13.30 2.90 -5.17
C PRO A 161 12.04 3.14 -4.33
N ILE A 162 11.23 2.11 -4.10
CA ILE A 162 10.01 2.22 -3.28
C ILE A 162 10.36 2.33 -1.80
N ALA A 163 11.32 1.56 -1.29
CA ALA A 163 11.78 1.69 0.09
C ALA A 163 12.37 3.08 0.36
N ASP A 164 13.22 3.58 -0.53
CA ASP A 164 13.82 4.91 -0.43
C ASP A 164 12.75 6.02 -0.46
N LEU A 165 11.74 5.88 -1.32
CA LEU A 165 10.61 6.81 -1.37
C LEU A 165 9.82 6.83 -0.05
N ILE A 166 9.54 5.65 0.52
CA ILE A 166 8.86 5.55 1.83
C ILE A 166 9.70 6.24 2.92
N CYS A 167 11.02 6.00 2.97
CA CYS A 167 11.91 6.64 3.94
C CYS A 167 11.94 8.16 3.76
N LYS A 168 12.09 8.65 2.53
CA LYS A 168 12.10 10.08 2.23
C LYS A 168 10.80 10.77 2.68
N VAL A 169 9.65 10.15 2.41
CA VAL A 169 8.36 10.65 2.87
C VAL A 169 8.30 10.65 4.39
N ALA A 170 8.72 9.56 5.06
CA ALA A 170 8.72 9.47 6.51
C ALA A 170 9.57 10.57 7.15
N GLU A 171 10.75 10.85 6.59
CA GLU A 171 11.63 11.94 7.04
C GLU A 171 10.98 13.33 6.86
N ALA A 172 10.33 13.58 5.73
CA ALA A 172 9.63 14.84 5.47
C ALA A 172 8.49 15.06 6.47
N GLU A 173 7.65 14.05 6.69
CA GLU A 173 6.54 14.09 7.65
C GLU A 173 7.02 14.29 9.09
N LEU A 174 8.20 13.76 9.45
CA LEU A 174 8.80 13.99 10.77
C LEU A 174 9.26 15.44 10.93
N LEU A 175 9.84 16.04 9.90
CA LEU A 175 10.31 17.42 9.92
C LEU A 175 9.14 18.42 10.02
N GLU A 176 8.04 18.20 9.30
CA GLU A 176 6.85 19.06 9.35
C GLU A 176 6.19 19.08 10.75
N ASN A 177 6.25 17.97 11.48
CA ASN A 177 5.73 17.91 12.84
C ASN A 177 6.62 18.62 13.87
N VAL A 178 7.92 18.76 13.59
CA VAL A 178 8.86 19.48 14.46
C VAL A 178 8.73 20.99 14.26
N THR A 179 8.53 21.45 13.03
CA THR A 179 8.40 22.89 12.72
C THR A 179 7.04 23.49 13.07
N ASN A 180 5.98 22.67 13.17
CA ASN A 180 4.64 23.11 13.55
C ASN A 180 4.35 22.98 15.07
N ARG A 181 5.36 22.66 15.89
CA ARG A 181 5.31 22.71 17.36
C ARG A 181 6.14 23.86 17.89
#